data_AF-A0A9P6NIF2-F1
#
_entry.id   AF-A0A9P6NIF2-F1
#
_cell.length_a   1.000
_cell.length_b   1.000
_cell.length_c   1.000
_cell.angle_alpha   90.00
_cell.angle_beta   90.00
_cell.angle_gamma   90.00
#
_symmetry.space_group_name_H-M   'P 1'
#
loop_
_entity.id
_entity.type
_entity.pdbx_description
1 polymer ?
#
loop_
_entity_poly.entity_id
_entity_poly.type
_entity_poly.pdbx_seq_one_letter_code
_entity_poly.pdbx_strand_id
1 'polypeptide(L)'
;MLGLSRNLSVILSLIVLILPIIHIDAKSTGHFLGKKPTAQWMKANPARKVSKDIQSAECAYNLRVPGQVFAYFQVDPTKARYNGAPYGTCFACAATPTTGQLEDNPGYNVFFWDGKTGQPGPGTGPIKNPKTGANGYENSRGVYFDGKDPTEKQT
;
A
#
# COMPACT_ATOMS: atom_id res chain seq x y z
N MET A 1 -53.45 -51.79 -2.73
CA MET A 1 -53.46 -50.44 -3.31
C MET A 1 -52.42 -49.59 -2.59
N LEU A 2 -51.63 -48.86 -3.38
CA LEU A 2 -50.37 -48.20 -3.01
C LEU A 2 -50.51 -47.16 -1.89
N GLY A 3 -49.45 -47.06 -1.08
CA GLY A 3 -49.24 -45.97 -0.12
C GLY A 3 -48.82 -44.67 -0.79
N LEU A 4 -49.05 -43.56 -0.08
CA LEU A 4 -48.55 -42.25 -0.46
C LEU A 4 -47.80 -41.64 0.74
N SER A 5 -46.47 -41.63 0.65
CA SER A 5 -45.58 -41.02 1.62
C SER A 5 -45.35 -39.53 1.31
N ARG A 6 -45.53 -38.72 2.36
CA ARG A 6 -44.75 -37.54 2.81
C ARG A 6 -44.02 -36.72 1.74
N ASN A 7 -44.26 -35.39 1.75
CA ASN A 7 -43.24 -34.40 1.40
C ASN A 7 -43.44 -33.14 2.25
N LEU A 8 -42.66 -33.02 3.34
CA LEU A 8 -42.53 -31.77 4.11
C LEU A 8 -41.35 -31.01 3.49
N SER A 9 -41.65 -29.94 2.75
CA SER A 9 -40.63 -29.13 2.09
C SER A 9 -40.01 -28.18 3.12
N VAL A 10 -38.78 -28.46 3.54
CA VAL A 10 -37.98 -27.57 4.39
C VAL A 10 -37.16 -26.66 3.47
N ILE A 11 -37.57 -25.40 3.35
CA ILE A 11 -36.81 -24.37 2.64
C ILE A 11 -35.67 -23.91 3.55
N LEU A 12 -34.45 -24.37 3.25
CA LEU A 12 -33.22 -23.94 3.91
C LEU A 12 -32.77 -22.61 3.29
N SER A 13 -33.16 -21.47 3.87
CA SER A 13 -32.69 -20.15 3.45
C SER A 13 -31.20 -19.99 3.77
N LEU A 14 -30.36 -20.01 2.73
CA LEU A 14 -28.93 -19.74 2.81
C LEU A 14 -28.70 -18.23 3.01
N ILE A 15 -28.57 -17.78 4.26
CA ILE A 15 -28.17 -16.41 4.57
C ILE A 15 -26.68 -16.27 4.25
N VAL A 16 -26.35 -15.73 3.08
CA VAL A 16 -24.99 -15.31 2.74
C VAL A 16 -24.72 -14.02 3.51
N LEU A 17 -23.98 -14.11 4.63
CA LEU A 17 -23.42 -12.94 5.30
C LEU A 17 -22.38 -12.31 4.36
N ILE A 18 -22.79 -11.30 3.60
CA ILE A 18 -21.85 -10.39 2.93
C ILE A 18 -21.26 -9.52 4.04
N LEU A 19 -20.15 -9.98 4.62
CA LEU A 19 -19.34 -9.13 5.49
C LEU A 19 -18.93 -7.89 4.67
N PRO A 20 -19.12 -6.67 5.17
CA PRO A 20 -18.57 -5.49 4.51
C PRO A 20 -17.06 -5.70 4.42
N ILE A 21 -16.52 -5.72 3.20
CA ILE A 21 -15.08 -5.66 2.98
C ILE A 21 -14.67 -4.31 3.54
N ILE A 22 -14.13 -4.31 4.76
CA ILE A 22 -13.49 -3.14 5.34
C ILE A 22 -12.40 -2.76 4.34
N HIS A 23 -12.62 -1.67 3.59
CA HIS A 23 -11.58 -1.07 2.78
C HIS A 23 -10.55 -0.53 3.76
N ILE A 24 -9.55 -1.35 4.07
CA ILE A 24 -8.33 -0.85 4.67
C ILE A 24 -7.77 0.10 3.62
N ASP A 25 -7.81 1.40 3.90
CA ASP A 25 -7.10 2.38 3.10
C ASP A 25 -5.63 1.93 3.06
N ALA A 26 -5.22 1.43 1.90
CA ALA A 26 -3.88 0.88 1.72
C ALA A 26 -2.85 2.00 1.58
N LYS A 27 -3.29 3.26 1.50
CA LYS A 27 -2.43 4.43 1.37
C LYS A 27 -1.79 4.82 2.70
N SER A 28 -0.52 5.20 2.64
CA SER A 28 0.16 5.76 3.79
C SER A 28 -0.50 7.08 4.20
N THR A 29 -0.70 7.17 5.50
CA THR A 29 -1.32 8.33 6.17
C THR A 29 -0.33 9.46 6.42
N GLY A 30 0.97 9.16 6.39
CA GLY A 30 2.00 10.18 6.53
C GLY A 30 3.34 9.79 5.90
N HIS A 31 4.22 10.78 5.75
CA HIS A 31 5.51 10.60 5.09
C HIS A 31 6.58 11.59 5.57
N PHE A 32 7.83 11.26 5.27
CA PHE A 32 8.92 12.24 5.16
C PHE A 32 9.72 11.96 3.89
N LEU A 33 9.96 12.99 3.09
CA LEU A 33 10.83 12.89 1.92
C LEU A 33 12.28 13.15 2.30
N GLY A 34 13.22 12.53 1.57
CA GLY A 34 14.64 12.70 1.83
C GLY A 34 15.09 12.18 3.19
N LYS A 35 14.42 11.14 3.70
CA LYS A 35 14.71 10.53 5.00
C LYS A 35 14.92 9.03 4.85
N LYS A 36 15.73 8.47 5.74
CA LYS A 36 16.05 7.04 5.81
C LYS A 36 16.09 6.58 7.27
N PRO A 37 15.67 5.36 7.62
CA PRO A 37 15.93 4.83 8.96
C PRO A 37 17.43 4.62 9.19
N THR A 38 17.91 4.86 10.41
CA THR A 38 19.32 4.63 10.74
C THR A 38 19.71 3.17 10.54
N ALA A 39 20.99 2.93 10.26
CA ALA A 39 21.53 1.58 10.10
C ALA A 39 21.23 0.68 11.31
N GLN A 40 21.31 1.23 12.53
CA GLN A 40 20.97 0.51 13.75
C GLN A 40 19.49 0.08 13.77
N TRP A 41 18.58 0.99 13.41
CA TRP A 41 17.16 0.66 13.35
C TRP A 41 16.87 -0.42 12.29
N MET A 42 17.43 -0.28 11.09
CA MET A 42 17.22 -1.25 10.00
C MET A 42 17.75 -2.64 10.36
N LYS A 43 18.86 -2.72 11.08
CA LYS A 43 19.42 -3.99 11.57
C LYS A 43 18.49 -4.66 12.61
N ALA A 44 17.90 -3.87 13.51
CA ALA A 44 16.98 -4.38 14.53
C ALA A 44 15.59 -4.72 13.97
N ASN A 45 15.17 -4.04 12.90
CA ASN A 45 13.84 -4.15 12.29
C ASN A 45 13.96 -4.43 10.79
N PRO A 46 14.43 -5.64 10.40
CA PRO A 46 14.60 -5.96 8.99
C PRO A 46 13.26 -5.89 8.25
N ALA A 47 13.31 -5.45 7.00
CA ALA A 47 12.14 -5.41 6.13
C ALA A 47 11.55 -6.82 5.97
N ARG A 48 10.24 -6.94 6.15
CA ARG A 48 9.48 -8.18 5.95
C ARG A 48 9.34 -8.53 4.47
N LYS A 49 9.30 -7.53 3.61
CA LYS A 49 9.31 -7.68 2.15
C LYS A 49 10.16 -6.59 1.52
N VAL A 50 10.95 -7.00 0.54
CA VAL A 50 11.69 -6.10 -0.36
C VAL A 50 11.08 -6.24 -1.74
N SER A 51 10.60 -5.13 -2.29
CA SER A 51 10.05 -5.05 -3.65
C SER A 51 10.90 -4.10 -4.47
N LYS A 52 11.50 -4.61 -5.54
CA LYS A 52 12.40 -3.86 -6.44
C LYS A 52 11.66 -3.46 -7.71
N ASP A 53 12.18 -2.44 -8.37
CA ASP A 53 11.70 -1.92 -9.66
C ASP A 53 10.23 -1.53 -9.68
N ILE A 54 9.82 -0.84 -8.62
CA ILE A 54 8.46 -0.32 -8.43
C ILE A 54 8.51 1.18 -8.20
N GLN A 55 7.39 1.84 -8.40
CA GLN A 55 7.28 3.27 -8.12
C GLN A 55 7.27 3.56 -6.62
N SER A 56 7.77 4.75 -6.26
CA SER A 56 7.61 5.27 -4.90
C SER A 56 6.13 5.39 -4.52
N ALA A 57 5.26 5.75 -5.49
CA ALA A 57 3.81 5.76 -5.30
C ALA A 57 3.26 4.35 -5.00
N GLU A 58 3.68 3.31 -5.71
CA GLU A 58 3.26 1.93 -5.39
C GLU A 58 3.76 1.46 -4.02
N CYS A 59 4.85 2.02 -3.49
CA CYS A 59 5.31 1.74 -2.12
C CYS A 59 4.42 2.47 -1.10
N ALA A 60 4.00 3.70 -1.38
CA ALA A 60 3.19 4.53 -0.51
C ALA A 60 1.69 4.18 -0.53
N TYR A 61 1.16 3.65 -1.64
CA TYR A 61 -0.28 3.38 -1.81
C TYR A 61 -0.68 1.94 -1.46
N ASN A 62 0.28 1.02 -1.29
CA ASN A 62 -0.01 -0.40 -1.10
C ASN A 62 0.68 -0.98 0.13
N LEU A 63 -0.08 -1.75 0.90
CA LEU A 63 0.50 -2.68 1.87
C LEU A 63 1.16 -3.84 1.12
N ARG A 64 2.40 -4.17 1.47
CA ARG A 64 3.17 -5.28 0.88
C ARG A 64 3.18 -6.52 1.75
N VAL A 65 2.89 -6.36 3.04
CA VAL A 65 2.80 -7.44 4.02
C VAL A 65 1.65 -7.18 4.99
N PRO A 66 1.00 -8.23 5.53
CA PRO A 66 0.08 -8.09 6.64
C PRO A 66 0.75 -7.42 7.84
N GLY A 67 0.08 -6.45 8.47
CA GLY A 67 0.61 -5.70 9.61
C GLY A 67 1.71 -4.69 9.26
N GLN A 68 1.86 -4.32 7.99
CA GLN A 68 2.72 -3.20 7.59
C GLN A 68 2.23 -1.91 8.26
N VAL A 69 3.15 -1.23 8.94
CA VAL A 69 2.91 0.08 9.57
C VAL A 69 3.88 1.15 9.07
N PHE A 70 4.93 0.72 8.38
CA PHE A 70 6.01 1.56 7.91
C PHE A 70 6.63 0.99 6.63
N ALA A 71 7.10 1.87 5.76
CA ALA A 71 8.00 1.51 4.68
C ALA A 71 9.05 2.59 4.45
N TYR A 72 10.23 2.19 4.00
CA TYR A 72 11.20 3.11 3.42
C TYR A 72 11.48 2.73 1.98
N PHE A 73 11.70 3.73 1.14
CA PHE A 73 11.88 3.58 -0.29
C PHE A 73 13.22 4.15 -0.69
N GLN A 74 14.08 3.33 -1.28
CA GLN A 74 15.33 3.76 -1.88
C GLN A 74 15.09 4.07 -3.35
N VAL A 75 15.29 5.33 -3.75
CA VAL A 75 15.19 5.75 -5.15
C VAL A 75 16.36 5.14 -5.94
N ASP A 76 16.06 4.55 -7.10
CA ASP A 76 17.07 4.26 -8.11
C ASP A 76 17.38 5.57 -8.86
N PRO A 77 18.60 6.12 -8.75
CA PRO A 77 18.93 7.39 -9.38
C PRO A 77 18.80 7.36 -10.91
N THR A 78 18.93 6.19 -11.54
CA THR A 78 18.77 6.02 -13.00
C THR A 78 17.31 6.07 -13.45
N LYS A 79 16.37 5.91 -12.51
CA LYS A 79 14.92 5.90 -12.76
C LYS A 79 14.17 6.88 -11.88
N ALA A 80 14.83 7.94 -11.40
CA ALA A 80 14.22 8.94 -10.52
C ALA A 80 13.05 9.72 -11.16
N ARG A 81 12.94 9.72 -12.50
CA ARG A 81 11.87 10.37 -13.26
C ARG A 81 11.32 9.50 -14.39
N TYR A 82 11.47 8.18 -14.29
CA TYR A 82 11.05 7.24 -15.34
C TYR A 82 9.54 7.36 -15.59
N ASN A 83 9.16 7.80 -16.78
CA ASN A 83 7.77 8.12 -17.14
C ASN A 83 7.03 8.99 -16.12
N GLY A 84 7.76 9.95 -15.53
CA GLY A 84 7.21 10.90 -14.57
C GLY A 84 7.06 10.36 -13.14
N ALA A 85 7.59 9.19 -12.83
CA ALA A 85 7.63 8.62 -11.47
C ALA A 85 9.04 8.19 -11.05
N PRO A 86 9.40 8.33 -9.77
CA PRO A 86 10.61 7.72 -9.23
C PRO A 86 10.40 6.22 -9.01
N TYR A 87 11.28 5.41 -9.60
CA TYR A 87 11.37 3.97 -9.35
C TYR A 87 12.50 3.64 -8.39
N GLY A 88 12.44 2.45 -7.79
CA GLY A 88 13.43 2.04 -6.81
C GLY A 88 13.04 0.78 -6.05
N THR A 89 13.46 0.71 -4.79
CA THR A 89 13.24 -0.43 -3.91
C THR A 89 12.45 -0.02 -2.68
N CYS A 90 11.29 -0.66 -2.46
CA CYS A 90 10.50 -0.52 -1.25
C CYS A 90 10.86 -1.60 -0.24
N PHE A 91 10.96 -1.20 1.02
CA PHE A 91 11.26 -2.04 2.16
C PHE A 91 10.10 -1.92 3.15
N ALA A 92 9.24 -2.93 3.18
CA ALA A 92 8.04 -2.95 4.01
C ALA A 92 8.34 -3.51 5.40
N CYS A 93 7.90 -2.82 6.45
CA CYS A 93 8.23 -3.11 7.83
C CYS A 93 6.98 -3.24 8.70
N ALA A 94 7.06 -4.11 9.70
CA ALA A 94 6.02 -4.29 10.72
C ALA A 94 6.28 -3.47 12.00
N ALA A 95 7.29 -2.60 11.97
CA ALA A 95 7.67 -1.71 13.06
C ALA A 95 7.95 -0.32 12.49
N THR A 96 7.68 0.71 13.29
CA THR A 96 7.86 2.11 12.92
C THR A 96 9.07 2.71 13.66
N PRO A 97 9.99 3.42 12.99
CA PRO A 97 11.04 4.16 13.67
C PRO A 97 10.46 5.38 14.38
N THR A 98 11.07 5.77 15.50
CA THR A 98 10.89 7.13 16.03
C THR A 98 11.52 8.16 15.10
N THR A 99 11.13 9.43 15.19
CA THR A 99 11.72 10.51 14.38
C THR A 99 13.23 10.66 14.62
N GLY A 100 13.72 10.41 15.84
CA GLY A 100 15.15 10.40 16.16
C GLY A 100 15.93 9.20 15.59
N GLN A 101 15.24 8.21 15.04
CA GLN A 101 15.82 7.06 14.32
C GLN A 101 15.74 7.23 12.80
N LEU A 102 15.43 8.44 12.32
CA LEU A 102 15.51 8.82 10.92
C LEU A 102 16.69 9.77 10.71
N GLU A 103 17.41 9.59 9.60
CA GLU A 103 18.51 10.43 9.16
C GLU A 103 18.17 11.08 7.81
N ASP A 104 18.79 12.23 7.52
CA ASP A 104 18.70 12.88 6.23
C ASP A 104 19.39 12.06 5.14
N ASN A 105 18.64 11.72 4.10
CA ASN A 105 19.17 11.06 2.92
C ASN A 105 18.26 11.32 1.70
N PRO A 106 18.65 12.20 0.75
CA PRO A 106 17.81 12.56 -0.40
C PRO A 106 17.53 11.40 -1.36
N GLY A 107 18.28 10.29 -1.27
CA GLY A 107 18.02 9.08 -2.03
C GLY A 107 16.90 8.20 -1.48
N TYR A 108 16.25 8.62 -0.38
CA TYR A 108 15.24 7.82 0.31
C TYR A 108 14.01 8.63 0.69
N ASN A 109 12.87 7.96 0.76
CA ASN A 109 11.63 8.48 1.34
C ASN A 109 11.06 7.47 2.33
N VAL A 110 10.28 7.94 3.30
CA VAL A 110 9.62 7.05 4.29
C VAL A 110 8.12 7.31 4.36
N PHE A 111 7.36 6.26 4.65
CA PHE A 111 5.90 6.23 4.64
C PHE A 111 5.35 5.54 5.89
N PHE A 112 4.29 6.09 6.46
CA PHE A 112 3.68 5.67 7.73
C PHE A 112 2.18 5.39 7.57
N TRP A 113 1.72 4.27 8.15
CA TRP A 113 0.29 3.88 8.22
C TRP A 113 -0.26 4.01 9.64
N ASP A 114 0.35 4.85 10.47
CA ASP A 114 -0.02 4.98 11.88
C ASP A 114 -0.98 6.15 12.17
N GLY A 115 -1.35 6.93 11.15
CA GLY A 115 -2.27 8.06 11.25
C GLY A 115 -1.72 9.29 11.99
N LYS A 116 -0.46 9.30 12.41
CA LYS A 116 0.07 10.34 13.32
C LYS A 116 1.49 10.81 13.02
N THR A 117 2.30 10.02 12.32
CA THR A 117 3.70 10.34 12.07
C THR A 117 3.90 10.85 10.66
N GLY A 118 4.66 11.94 10.51
CA GLY A 118 4.99 12.51 9.21
C GLY A 118 4.07 13.65 8.78
N GLN A 119 4.37 14.19 7.61
CA GLN A 119 3.47 15.10 6.91
C GLN A 119 2.24 14.32 6.42
N PRO A 120 1.02 14.87 6.50
CA PRO A 120 -0.20 14.15 6.11
C PRO A 120 -0.17 13.67 4.65
N GLY A 121 -0.71 12.46 4.43
CA GLY A 121 -0.85 11.84 3.12
C GLY A 121 0.38 11.08 2.63
N PRO A 122 0.34 10.57 1.39
CA PRO A 122 1.30 9.58 0.90
C PRO A 122 2.67 10.15 0.50
N GLY A 123 2.80 11.48 0.40
CA GLY A 123 4.05 12.13 -0.02
C GLY A 123 4.45 11.88 -1.48
N THR A 124 3.54 11.33 -2.28
CA THR A 124 3.77 10.99 -3.68
C THR A 124 2.58 11.42 -4.52
N GLY A 125 2.82 11.60 -5.82
CA GLY A 125 1.73 11.69 -6.80
C GLY A 125 1.02 10.34 -7.00
N PRO A 126 0.04 10.27 -7.91
CA PRO A 126 -0.60 9.00 -8.26
C PRO A 126 0.40 8.02 -8.88
N ILE A 127 0.06 6.73 -8.84
CA ILE A 127 0.80 5.69 -9.56
C ILE A 127 0.74 6.02 -11.05
N LYS A 128 1.88 6.00 -11.73
CA LYS A 128 1.99 6.31 -13.16
C LYS A 128 1.95 5.06 -14.01
N ASN A 129 1.38 5.18 -15.19
CA ASN A 129 1.43 4.13 -16.20
C ASN A 129 2.89 3.93 -16.61
N PRO A 130 3.46 2.72 -16.50
CA PRO A 130 4.88 2.48 -16.77
C PRO A 130 5.24 2.65 -18.26
N LYS A 131 4.27 2.77 -19.17
CA LYS A 131 4.49 2.98 -20.61
C LYS A 131 4.25 4.42 -21.05
N THR A 132 3.22 5.08 -20.52
CA THR A 132 2.77 6.39 -21.00
C THR A 132 3.01 7.53 -20.02
N GLY A 133 3.27 7.23 -18.74
CA GLY A 133 3.37 8.24 -17.67
C GLY A 133 2.03 8.87 -17.28
N ALA A 134 0.91 8.37 -17.81
CA ALA A 134 -0.43 8.78 -17.43
C ALA A 134 -0.69 8.48 -15.94
N ASN A 135 -1.55 9.27 -15.30
CA ASN A 135 -1.97 8.99 -13.93
C ASN A 135 -2.86 7.75 -13.91
N GLY A 136 -2.70 6.94 -12.88
CA GLY A 136 -3.54 5.80 -12.58
C GLY A 136 -3.56 5.48 -11.09
N TYR A 137 -4.13 4.33 -10.79
CA TYR A 137 -4.19 3.77 -9.44
C TYR A 137 -4.08 2.26 -9.53
N GLU A 138 -3.77 1.63 -8.39
CA GLU A 138 -3.88 0.18 -8.24
C GLU A 138 -5.04 -0.13 -7.30
N ASN A 139 -5.87 -1.10 -7.65
CA ASN A 139 -6.88 -1.58 -6.73
C ASN A 139 -6.25 -2.42 -5.62
N SER A 140 -7.05 -2.84 -4.65
CA SER A 140 -6.62 -3.69 -3.52
C SER A 140 -6.05 -5.07 -3.91
N ARG A 141 -6.13 -5.45 -5.19
CA ARG A 141 -5.52 -6.68 -5.75
C ARG A 141 -4.19 -6.39 -6.48
N GLY A 142 -3.71 -5.15 -6.47
CA GLY A 142 -2.51 -4.73 -7.20
C GLY A 142 -2.70 -4.67 -8.72
N VAL A 143 -3.94 -4.53 -9.20
CA VAL A 143 -4.21 -4.35 -10.64
C VAL A 143 -4.24 -2.87 -10.95
N TYR A 144 -3.43 -2.46 -11.92
CA TYR A 144 -3.33 -1.07 -12.39
C TYR A 144 -4.48 -0.67 -13.31
N PHE A 145 -4.96 0.57 -13.16
CA PHE A 145 -5.94 1.21 -14.02
C PHE A 145 -5.52 2.65 -14.34
N ASP A 146 -5.70 3.07 -15.58
CA ASP A 146 -5.54 4.48 -15.96
C ASP A 146 -6.69 5.33 -15.36
N GLY A 147 -6.37 6.58 -15.01
CA GLY A 147 -7.33 7.55 -14.47
C GLY A 147 -7.28 7.73 -12.95
N LYS A 148 -8.29 8.38 -12.40
CA LYS A 148 -8.41 8.58 -10.95
C LYS A 148 -9.03 7.35 -10.30
N ASP A 149 -8.62 7.06 -9.08
CA ASP A 149 -9.26 6.04 -8.26
C ASP A 149 -10.71 6.48 -7.99
N PRO A 150 -11.73 5.70 -8.41
CA PRO A 150 -13.13 6.05 -8.20
C PRO A 150 -13.54 5.99 -6.72
N THR A 151 -12.72 5.36 -5.87
CA THR A 151 -12.95 5.25 -4.42
C THR A 151 -12.26 6.35 -3.62
N GLU A 152 -11.35 7.10 -4.25
CA GLU A 152 -10.72 8.26 -3.63
C GLU A 152 -11.79 9.35 -3.43
N LYS A 153 -12.13 9.61 -2.17
CA LYS A 153 -13.02 10.72 -1.83
C LYS A 153 -12.39 12.00 -2.36
N GLN A 154 -13.10 12.71 -3.23
CA GLN A 154 -12.72 14.04 -3.67
C GLN A 154 -12.70 14.95 -2.45
N THR A 155 -11.51 15.19 -1.90
CA THR A 155 -11.24 16.24 -0.92
C THR A 155 -11.07 17.58 -1.62
#